data_AF-A0A957KTG9-F1
#
_entry.id   AF-A0A957KTG9-F1
#
_cell.length_a   1.000
_cell.length_b   1.000
_cell.length_c   1.000
_cell.angle_alpha   90.00
_cell.angle_beta   90.00
_cell.angle_gamma   90.00
#
_symmetry.space_group_name_H-M   'P 1'
#
loop_
_entity.id
_entity.type
_entity.pdbx_description
1 polymer ?
#
loop_
_entity_poly.entity_id
_entity_poly.type
_entity_poly.pdbx_seq_one_letter_code
_entity_poly.pdbx_strand_id
1 'polypeptide(L)'
;MGSTFLRRTATSWLMAAAGLVALLALTQLPAWASAANPGYGAPPTTSAATATITVTTFADELTTNGNCSLREAIQSANTGSSVDGCAAPGTANTIIRLGAGVYALAIAGANEDANQSGDLDLLAAMEVDGRGPLSTTIDGAAIDRILHIHSGA
;
A
#
# COMPACT_ATOMS: atom_id res chain seq x y z
N MET A 1 -83.14 -1.71 19.47
CA MET A 1 -83.44 -3.07 19.97
C MET A 1 -82.15 -3.87 19.83
N GLY A 2 -81.28 -3.85 20.83
CA GLY A 2 -81.38 -4.65 22.05
C GLY A 2 -80.38 -5.81 21.89
N SER A 3 -79.13 -5.66 22.35
CA SER A 3 -78.60 -6.31 23.58
C SER A 3 -78.97 -7.80 23.64
N THR A 4 -78.03 -8.74 23.80
CA THR A 4 -77.54 -9.23 25.11
C THR A 4 -76.59 -10.40 24.78
N PHE A 5 -75.28 -10.35 25.08
CA PHE A 5 -74.64 -10.92 26.28
C PHE A 5 -75.04 -12.37 26.63
N LEU A 6 -74.04 -13.25 26.77
CA LEU A 6 -73.79 -14.22 27.88
C LEU A 6 -72.78 -15.26 27.35
N ARG A 7 -71.51 -15.25 27.79
CA ARG A 7 -70.94 -15.71 29.07
C ARG A 7 -70.90 -17.25 29.23
N ARG A 8 -69.65 -17.72 29.38
CA ARG A 8 -69.17 -18.82 30.27
C ARG A 8 -69.64 -20.22 29.84
N THR A 9 -68.82 -21.27 29.90
CA THR A 9 -68.10 -21.87 31.05
C THR A 9 -67.13 -22.91 30.48
N ALA A 10 -65.92 -23.09 31.04
CA ALA A 10 -65.57 -24.17 31.99
C ALA A 10 -65.93 -25.58 31.45
N THR A 11 -65.05 -26.58 31.41
CA THR A 11 -64.17 -27.09 32.45
C THR A 11 -63.21 -28.13 31.89
N SER A 12 -62.06 -28.21 32.53
CA SER A 12 -61.01 -29.22 32.46
C SER A 12 -61.50 -30.68 32.52
N TRP A 13 -60.80 -31.57 31.80
CA TRP A 13 -60.63 -32.97 32.21
C TRP A 13 -59.15 -33.33 32.22
N LEU A 14 -58.79 -34.05 33.28
CA LEU A 14 -57.47 -34.45 33.73
C LEU A 14 -56.88 -35.62 32.92
N MET A 15 -55.54 -35.61 32.85
CA MET A 15 -54.59 -36.74 32.97
C MET A 15 -54.69 -37.90 31.95
N ALA A 16 -53.60 -38.19 31.24
CA ALA A 16 -52.60 -39.15 31.73
C ALA A 16 -51.55 -39.53 30.66
N ALA A 17 -50.37 -39.87 31.21
CA ALA A 17 -49.38 -40.82 30.74
C ALA A 17 -48.37 -40.37 29.65
N ALA A 18 -47.13 -40.29 30.13
CA ALA A 18 -45.90 -40.22 29.38
C ALA A 18 -45.74 -41.42 28.43
N GLY A 19 -45.33 -41.13 27.20
CA GLY A 19 -44.85 -42.10 26.22
C GLY A 19 -43.67 -41.48 25.49
N LEU A 20 -42.46 -41.82 25.95
CA LEU A 20 -41.19 -41.38 25.42
C LEU A 20 -40.98 -42.00 24.03
N VAL A 21 -40.98 -41.20 22.96
CA VAL A 21 -40.30 -41.55 21.71
C VAL A 21 -39.56 -40.32 21.21
N ALA A 22 -38.25 -40.37 21.41
CA ALA A 22 -37.31 -39.48 20.76
C ALA A 22 -37.30 -39.76 19.25
N LEU A 23 -37.56 -38.73 18.44
CA LEU A 23 -36.95 -38.64 17.12
C LEU A 23 -36.66 -37.17 16.80
N LEU A 24 -35.37 -36.84 16.86
CA LEU A 24 -34.76 -35.62 16.37
C LEU A 24 -35.08 -35.44 14.88
N ALA A 25 -35.46 -34.22 14.50
CA ALA A 25 -34.79 -33.46 13.43
C ALA A 25 -35.43 -32.07 13.29
N LEU A 26 -35.05 -31.13 14.18
CA LEU A 26 -35.12 -29.72 13.82
C LEU A 26 -34.05 -29.48 12.75
N THR A 27 -34.42 -28.90 11.62
CA THR A 27 -33.50 -28.39 10.61
C THR A 27 -32.64 -27.28 11.24
N GLN A 28 -31.48 -27.65 11.75
CA GLN A 28 -30.49 -26.69 12.21
C GLN A 28 -29.88 -26.01 10.98
N LEU A 29 -30.13 -24.71 10.86
CA LEU A 29 -29.37 -23.85 9.95
C LEU A 29 -27.88 -24.02 10.30
N PRO A 30 -26.98 -24.20 9.32
CA PRO A 30 -25.55 -24.18 9.62
C PRO A 30 -25.20 -22.77 10.10
N ALA A 31 -25.00 -22.63 11.40
CA ALA A 31 -24.34 -21.48 12.00
C ALA A 31 -22.85 -21.55 11.64
N TRP A 32 -22.52 -21.13 10.42
CA TRP A 32 -21.19 -20.63 10.10
C TRP A 32 -21.19 -19.10 10.22
N ALA A 33 -21.94 -18.56 11.18
CA ALA A 33 -21.59 -17.24 11.69
C ALA A 33 -20.26 -17.44 12.44
N SER A 34 -19.15 -17.23 11.73
CA SER A 34 -17.83 -17.18 12.31
C SER A 34 -17.87 -16.15 13.44
N ALA A 35 -17.78 -16.64 14.68
CA ALA A 35 -17.53 -15.79 15.82
C ALA A 35 -16.20 -15.06 15.55
N ALA A 36 -16.26 -13.74 15.37
CA ALA A 36 -15.06 -12.93 15.37
C ALA A 36 -14.38 -13.13 16.73
N ASN A 37 -13.24 -13.81 16.72
CA ASN A 37 -12.43 -14.03 17.91
C ASN A 37 -11.90 -12.66 18.39
N PRO A 38 -12.20 -12.18 19.62
CA PRO A 38 -11.72 -10.88 20.10
C PRO A 38 -10.20 -10.85 20.39
N GLY A 39 -9.48 -11.94 20.12
CA GLY A 39 -8.11 -12.17 20.60
C GLY A 39 -6.97 -11.68 19.72
N TYR A 40 -7.23 -11.17 18.52
CA TYR A 40 -6.19 -10.57 17.67
C TYR A 40 -6.65 -9.17 17.27
N GLY A 41 -6.23 -8.17 18.04
CA GLY A 41 -6.27 -6.80 17.56
C GLY A 41 -5.59 -6.77 16.20
N ALA A 42 -6.28 -6.28 15.17
CA ALA A 42 -5.63 -5.98 13.90
C ALA A 42 -4.38 -5.14 14.23
N PRO A 43 -3.20 -5.47 13.68
CA PRO A 43 -2.02 -4.65 13.91
C PRO A 43 -2.39 -3.21 13.52
N PRO A 44 -1.97 -2.19 14.29
CA PRO A 44 -2.20 -0.82 13.89
C PRO A 44 -1.54 -0.63 12.52
N THR A 45 -2.35 -0.50 11.48
CA THR A 45 -1.89 -0.04 10.17
C THR A 45 -1.69 1.46 10.29
N THR A 46 -0.61 1.88 10.95
CA THR A 46 -0.14 3.24 10.76
C THR A 46 0.20 3.34 9.28
N SER A 47 -0.64 4.01 8.50
CA SER A 47 -0.29 4.36 7.12
C SER A 47 1.06 5.04 7.18
N ALA A 48 2.10 4.40 6.65
CA ALA A 48 3.40 5.04 6.54
C ALA A 48 3.17 6.34 5.76
N ALA A 49 3.65 7.46 6.31
CA ALA A 49 3.64 8.70 5.55
C ALA A 49 4.35 8.45 4.22
N THR A 50 3.86 9.08 3.15
CA THR A 50 4.51 9.03 1.84
C THR A 50 5.13 10.39 1.59
N ALA A 51 6.45 10.43 1.43
CA ALA A 51 7.20 11.60 1.04
C ALA A 51 7.30 11.67 -0.49
N THR A 52 7.31 12.89 -1.03
CA THR A 52 7.51 13.11 -2.46
C THR A 52 8.77 13.94 -2.69
N ILE A 53 9.68 13.43 -3.50
CA ILE A 53 10.85 14.14 -4.00
C ILE A 53 10.53 14.57 -5.43
N THR A 54 10.51 15.87 -5.69
CA THR A 54 10.26 16.39 -7.05
C THR A 54 11.59 16.67 -7.73
N VAL A 55 11.82 16.01 -8.87
CA VAL A 55 13.00 16.26 -9.70
C VAL A 55 12.80 17.57 -10.46
N THR A 56 13.76 18.47 -10.38
CA THR A 56 13.67 19.85 -10.92
C THR A 56 14.56 20.11 -12.12
N THR A 57 15.52 19.23 -12.40
CA THR A 57 16.41 19.31 -13.56
C THR A 57 16.44 17.99 -14.35
N PHE A 58 16.69 18.09 -15.66
CA PHE A 58 16.91 16.93 -16.53
C PHE A 58 18.36 16.48 -16.59
N ALA A 59 19.28 17.27 -16.03
CA ALA A 59 20.69 16.92 -16.00
C ALA A 59 20.91 15.68 -15.11
N ASP A 60 21.79 14.78 -15.56
CA ASP A 60 22.36 13.73 -14.73
C ASP A 60 23.66 14.25 -14.10
N GLU A 61 23.62 14.50 -12.79
CA GLU A 61 24.64 15.25 -12.07
C GLU A 61 24.58 14.98 -10.56
N LEU A 62 25.64 15.36 -9.86
CA LEU A 62 25.81 15.26 -8.39
C LEU A 62 26.48 16.54 -7.83
N THR A 63 26.36 17.63 -8.57
CA THR A 63 26.97 18.91 -8.29
C THR A 63 26.08 19.74 -7.38
N THR A 64 26.61 20.23 -6.27
CA THR A 64 25.85 21.10 -5.36
C THR A 64 25.52 22.45 -6.01
N ASN A 65 24.34 22.54 -6.61
CA ASN A 65 23.91 23.69 -7.40
C ASN A 65 22.47 24.16 -7.05
N GLY A 66 21.81 23.48 -6.10
CA GLY A 66 20.46 23.74 -5.62
C GLY A 66 19.37 23.08 -6.46
N ASN A 67 19.71 22.33 -7.50
CA ASN A 67 18.76 21.53 -8.26
C ASN A 67 18.59 20.16 -7.60
N CYS A 68 17.55 19.46 -8.05
CA CYS A 68 17.33 18.06 -7.70
C CYS A 68 17.26 17.28 -9.01
N SER A 69 18.38 16.67 -9.40
CA SER A 69 18.44 15.73 -10.51
C SER A 69 17.80 14.38 -10.15
N LEU A 70 17.59 13.53 -11.15
CA LEU A 70 17.09 12.18 -10.90
C LEU A 70 18.09 11.35 -10.06
N ARG A 71 19.40 11.48 -10.33
CA ARG A 71 20.43 10.76 -9.59
C ARG A 71 20.46 11.19 -8.13
N GLU A 72 20.41 12.49 -7.86
CA GLU A 72 20.34 13.02 -6.49
C GLU A 72 19.05 12.64 -5.78
N ALA A 73 17.91 12.63 -6.48
CA ALA A 73 16.64 12.20 -5.90
C ALA A 73 16.69 10.74 -5.46
N ILE A 74 17.31 9.87 -6.26
CA ILE A 74 17.52 8.46 -5.91
C ILE A 74 18.52 8.34 -4.75
N GLN A 75 19.61 9.12 -4.71
CA GLN A 75 20.52 9.13 -3.55
C GLN A 75 19.80 9.60 -2.27
N SER A 76 18.92 10.58 -2.38
CA SER A 76 18.11 11.08 -1.27
C SER A 76 17.13 10.02 -0.76
N ALA A 77 16.48 9.29 -1.67
CA ALA A 77 15.62 8.16 -1.35
C ALA A 77 16.40 6.99 -0.70
N ASN A 78 17.57 6.63 -1.23
CA ASN A 78 18.43 5.58 -0.70
C ASN A 78 18.90 5.88 0.73
N THR A 79 19.23 7.13 1.03
CA THR A 79 19.82 7.53 2.32
C THR A 79 18.80 8.05 3.33
N GLY A 80 17.57 8.29 2.91
CA GLY A 80 16.56 8.98 3.72
C GLY A 80 16.91 10.44 4.06
N SER A 81 17.98 10.99 3.47
CA SER A 81 18.55 12.30 3.80
C SER A 81 18.49 13.24 2.59
N SER A 82 18.59 14.55 2.80
CA SER A 82 18.59 15.53 1.71
C SER A 82 19.88 15.45 0.92
N VAL A 83 19.78 15.50 -0.41
CA VAL A 83 20.92 15.57 -1.34
C VAL A 83 20.71 16.78 -2.23
N ASP A 84 21.62 17.75 -2.15
CA ASP A 84 21.50 19.06 -2.80
C ASP A 84 20.10 19.70 -2.66
N GLY A 85 19.40 19.97 -3.77
CA GLY A 85 18.05 20.51 -3.79
C GLY A 85 16.94 19.50 -3.50
N CYS A 86 17.25 18.22 -3.32
CA CYS A 86 16.27 17.16 -3.07
C CYS A 86 15.85 17.09 -1.59
N ALA A 87 14.53 16.97 -1.37
CA ALA A 87 13.95 16.82 -0.04
C ALA A 87 14.29 15.47 0.60
N ALA A 88 14.62 15.46 1.89
CA ALA A 88 14.84 14.24 2.66
C ALA A 88 13.51 13.50 2.92
N PRO A 89 13.34 12.23 2.49
CA PRO A 89 12.13 11.48 2.79
C PRO A 89 12.14 10.85 4.19
N GLY A 90 13.29 10.77 4.86
CA GLY A 90 13.42 10.11 6.16
C GLY A 90 13.11 8.61 6.05
N THR A 91 12.23 8.12 6.92
CA THR A 91 11.77 6.71 6.92
C THR A 91 10.40 6.53 6.26
N ALA A 92 9.93 7.53 5.51
CA ALA A 92 8.65 7.47 4.80
C ALA A 92 8.77 6.60 3.54
N ASN A 93 7.64 6.11 3.03
CA ASN A 93 7.59 5.62 1.65
C ASN A 93 7.95 6.79 0.72
N THR A 94 8.73 6.54 -0.33
CA THR A 94 9.23 7.62 -1.19
C THR A 94 8.67 7.53 -2.60
N ILE A 95 8.10 8.62 -3.09
CA ILE A 95 7.76 8.81 -4.51
C ILE A 95 8.72 9.85 -5.10
N ILE A 96 9.49 9.45 -6.09
CA ILE A 96 10.28 10.35 -6.95
C ILE A 96 9.40 10.77 -8.12
N ARG A 97 9.08 12.06 -8.21
CA ARG A 97 8.17 12.61 -9.20
C ARG A 97 8.93 13.32 -10.30
N LEU A 98 8.74 12.84 -11.52
CA LEU A 98 9.39 13.34 -12.72
C LEU A 98 8.52 14.35 -13.47
N GLY A 99 9.18 15.26 -14.16
CA GLY A 99 8.59 16.14 -15.16
C GLY A 99 8.43 15.44 -16.52
N ALA A 100 7.79 16.13 -17.45
CA ALA A 100 7.78 15.70 -18.85
C ALA A 100 9.09 16.14 -19.51
N GLY A 101 9.82 15.20 -20.12
CA GLY A 101 11.11 15.40 -20.74
C GLY A 101 11.94 14.13 -20.81
N VAL A 102 13.21 14.28 -21.18
CA VAL A 102 14.18 13.20 -21.29
C VAL A 102 15.24 13.39 -20.21
N TYR A 103 15.35 12.41 -19.33
CA TYR A 103 16.40 12.28 -18.32
C TYR A 103 17.49 11.38 -18.90
N ALA A 104 18.43 11.97 -19.64
CA ALA A 104 19.54 11.24 -20.23
C ALA A 104 20.69 11.11 -19.23
N LEU A 105 21.11 9.88 -18.95
CA LEU A 105 22.29 9.62 -18.12
C LEU A 105 23.53 10.15 -18.82
N ALA A 106 24.41 10.82 -18.08
CA ALA A 106 25.55 11.55 -18.60
C ALA A 106 26.85 11.26 -17.84
N ILE A 107 26.77 10.76 -16.61
CA ILE A 107 27.96 10.39 -15.84
C ILE A 107 28.40 8.99 -16.28
N ALA A 108 29.41 8.93 -17.15
CA ALA A 108 29.93 7.65 -17.63
C ALA A 108 30.57 6.82 -16.51
N GLY A 109 30.28 5.53 -16.50
CA GLY A 109 30.76 4.55 -15.54
C GLY A 109 30.04 3.22 -15.75
N ALA A 110 30.56 2.15 -15.15
CA ALA A 110 29.92 0.84 -15.15
C ALA A 110 30.47 0.00 -13.98
N ASN A 111 29.68 -1.00 -13.54
CA ASN A 111 30.00 -1.86 -12.40
C ASN A 111 30.25 -1.07 -11.11
N GLU A 112 29.39 -0.10 -10.87
CA GLU A 112 29.33 0.70 -9.65
C GLU A 112 27.92 0.52 -9.06
N ASP A 113 27.83 0.56 -7.73
CA ASP A 113 26.63 0.12 -6.98
C ASP A 113 26.20 1.15 -5.90
N ALA A 114 26.77 2.35 -5.92
CA ALA A 114 26.53 3.44 -4.97
C ALA A 114 25.94 4.69 -5.67
N ASN A 115 25.36 4.52 -6.86
CA ASN A 115 24.65 5.54 -7.63
C ASN A 115 25.52 6.78 -7.92
N GLN A 116 26.82 6.61 -8.16
CA GLN A 116 27.77 7.68 -8.47
C GLN A 116 27.98 7.87 -9.98
N SER A 117 27.79 6.83 -10.78
CA SER A 117 28.04 6.84 -12.22
C SER A 117 27.27 5.71 -12.93
N GLY A 118 27.24 5.74 -14.25
CA GLY A 118 26.58 4.69 -15.03
C GLY A 118 25.08 4.70 -14.79
N ASP A 119 24.55 3.57 -14.38
CA ASP A 119 23.15 3.37 -14.09
C ASP A 119 22.68 4.04 -12.79
N LEU A 120 21.38 3.95 -12.50
CA LEU A 120 20.78 4.46 -11.28
C LEU A 120 20.53 3.30 -10.31
N ASP A 121 21.27 3.27 -9.19
CA ASP A 121 21.12 2.23 -8.17
C ASP A 121 20.03 2.58 -7.15
N LEU A 122 19.01 1.73 -7.08
CA LEU A 122 17.95 1.77 -6.08
C LEU A 122 18.32 0.82 -4.95
N LEU A 123 18.68 1.38 -3.80
CA LEU A 123 19.10 0.66 -2.58
C LEU A 123 17.98 0.57 -1.52
N ALA A 124 16.89 1.28 -1.73
CA ALA A 124 15.72 1.30 -0.86
C ALA A 124 14.42 1.32 -1.67
N ALA A 125 13.31 0.93 -1.04
CA ALA A 125 12.00 0.92 -1.67
C ALA A 125 11.53 2.33 -2.02
N MET A 126 11.24 2.54 -3.30
CA MET A 126 10.75 3.82 -3.83
C MET A 126 9.91 3.61 -5.09
N GLU A 127 9.07 4.59 -5.37
CA GLU A 127 8.30 4.69 -6.62
C GLU A 127 8.89 5.79 -7.49
N VAL A 128 9.06 5.53 -8.79
CA VAL A 128 9.47 6.55 -9.78
C VAL A 128 8.27 6.85 -10.68
N ASP A 129 7.64 8.00 -10.45
CA ASP A 129 6.39 8.44 -11.10
C ASP A 129 6.66 9.44 -12.23
N GLY A 130 6.45 9.01 -13.46
CA GLY A 130 6.53 9.84 -14.68
C GLY A 130 5.18 10.43 -15.11
N ARG A 131 5.20 11.38 -16.05
CA ARG A 131 3.98 12.03 -16.61
C ARG A 131 3.28 11.20 -17.69
N GLY A 132 3.52 9.89 -17.69
CA GLY A 132 3.07 8.95 -18.70
C GLY A 132 4.15 8.60 -19.73
N PRO A 133 3.95 7.50 -20.48
CA PRO A 133 4.99 6.85 -21.29
C PRO A 133 5.44 7.65 -22.52
N LEU A 134 4.67 8.66 -22.94
CA LEU A 134 5.03 9.55 -24.05
C LEU A 134 5.57 10.90 -23.58
N SER A 135 5.51 11.17 -22.28
CA SER A 135 5.87 12.47 -21.71
C SER A 135 7.18 12.41 -20.95
N THR A 136 7.50 11.28 -20.31
CA THR A 136 8.72 11.11 -19.53
C THR A 136 9.51 9.94 -20.09
N THR A 137 10.78 10.18 -20.42
CA THR A 137 11.74 9.15 -20.84
C THR A 137 12.96 9.22 -19.92
N ILE A 138 13.41 8.08 -19.43
CA ILE A 138 14.74 7.93 -18.82
C ILE A 138 15.58 7.22 -19.88
N ASP A 139 16.66 7.85 -20.32
CA ASP A 139 17.51 7.37 -21.39
C ASP A 139 18.88 6.99 -20.81
N GLY A 140 19.27 5.72 -20.93
CA GLY A 140 20.57 5.24 -20.46
C GLY A 140 21.76 5.72 -21.31
N ALA A 141 21.49 6.43 -22.41
CA ALA A 141 22.50 7.00 -23.32
C ALA A 141 23.55 5.99 -23.82
N ALA A 142 23.21 4.70 -23.82
CA ALA A 142 24.11 3.58 -24.09
C ALA A 142 25.38 3.54 -23.21
N ILE A 143 25.32 4.13 -22.01
CA ILE A 143 26.41 4.12 -21.03
C ILE A 143 26.43 2.78 -20.26
N ASP A 144 25.30 2.43 -19.65
CA ASP A 144 25.07 1.18 -18.89
C ASP A 144 23.56 0.83 -19.00
N ARG A 145 23.08 -0.09 -18.17
CA ARG A 145 21.67 -0.25 -17.81
C ARG A 145 21.11 1.08 -17.28
N ILE A 146 19.79 1.22 -17.29
CA ILE A 146 19.15 2.46 -16.80
C ILE A 146 19.02 2.40 -15.28
N LEU A 147 18.46 1.31 -14.77
CA LEU A 147 18.18 1.10 -13.36
C LEU A 147 18.82 -0.21 -12.90
N HIS A 148 19.34 -0.20 -11.68
CA HIS A 148 19.73 -1.38 -10.94
C HIS A 148 19.02 -1.42 -9.60
N ILE A 149 18.19 -2.42 -9.44
CA ILE A 149 17.35 -2.58 -8.26
C ILE A 149 18.05 -3.60 -7.36
N HIS A 150 18.59 -3.14 -6.24
CA HIS A 150 19.27 -4.01 -5.29
C HIS A 150 18.28 -4.83 -4.47
N SER A 151 18.75 -5.95 -3.94
CA SER A 151 17.96 -6.75 -3.01
C SER A 151 17.57 -5.92 -1.79
N GLY A 152 16.27 -5.83 -1.49
CA GLY A 152 15.74 -5.06 -0.36
C GLY A 152 15.22 -3.67 -0.73
N ALA A 153 15.39 -3.25 -2.00
CA ALA A 153 14.58 -2.21 -2.61
C ALA A 153 13.17 -2.73 -2.99
#